data_AF-A0A9Q4HSV4-F1
#
_entry.id   AF-A0A9Q4HSV4-F1
#
_cell.length_a   1.000
_cell.length_b   1.000
_cell.length_c   1.000
_cell.angle_alpha   90.00
_cell.angle_beta   90.00
_cell.angle_gamma   90.00
#
_symmetry.space_group_name_H-M   'P 1'
#
loop_
_entity.id
_entity.type
_entity.pdbx_description
1 polymer ?
#
loop_
_entity_poly.entity_id
_entity_poly.type
_entity_poly.pdbx_seq_one_letter_code
_entity_poly.pdbx_strand_id
1 'polypeptide(L)'
;MFEQYQKTFTSYSGTDMVCSINVPNVGPVVFGELSQISYSVYREKVPVRTLGRISMKGYTRGMRTITGILGFTTFDESIVYRCLKDIKDAGYRMLMDEMPQFDVTISMANEFGAKSKMSIYGVSTYTEGMVMSVDDIMTQNVYEFYARDIDPIQRTNEERKVKHSTQGGVVLL
;
A
#
# COMPACT_ATOMS: atom_id res chain seq x y z
N MET A 1 -5.93 -33.56 5.13
CA MET A 1 -4.65 -33.16 5.75
C MET A 1 -3.69 -32.52 4.72
N PHE A 2 -3.38 -33.18 3.60
CA PHE A 2 -2.54 -32.61 2.51
C PHE A 2 -3.04 -31.27 1.95
N GLU A 3 -4.35 -31.12 1.75
CA GLU A 3 -4.97 -29.89 1.25
C GLU A 3 -4.79 -28.68 2.21
N GLN A 4 -4.63 -28.95 3.50
CA GLN A 4 -4.43 -27.92 4.52
C GLN A 4 -2.98 -27.41 4.52
N TYR A 5 -2.01 -28.23 4.11
CA TYR A 5 -0.62 -27.81 3.88
C TYR A 5 -0.50 -26.94 2.62
N GLN A 6 -1.17 -27.28 1.52
CA GLN A 6 -1.25 -26.42 0.33
C GLN A 6 -1.89 -25.05 0.64
N LYS A 7 -2.91 -25.03 1.50
CA LYS A 7 -3.49 -23.78 2.00
C LYS A 7 -2.61 -23.05 3.03
N THR A 8 -1.57 -23.65 3.58
CA THR A 8 -0.71 -22.98 4.59
C THR A 8 0.55 -22.40 3.96
N PHE A 9 1.11 -23.05 2.94
CA PHE A 9 2.35 -22.63 2.26
C PHE A 9 2.09 -21.85 0.96
N THR A 10 1.42 -20.70 1.03
CA THR A 10 1.38 -19.76 -0.11
C THR A 10 2.36 -18.63 0.15
N SER A 11 3.58 -18.76 -0.35
CA SER A 11 4.48 -17.62 -0.52
C SER A 11 4.14 -16.89 -1.81
N TYR A 12 4.23 -15.57 -1.78
CA TYR A 12 4.23 -14.75 -2.99
C TYR A 12 5.67 -14.39 -3.30
N SER A 13 6.10 -14.61 -4.54
CA SER A 13 7.37 -14.06 -5.00
C SER A 13 7.17 -12.56 -5.22
N GLY A 14 8.16 -11.75 -4.88
CA GLY A 14 8.10 -10.29 -5.02
C GLY A 14 8.04 -9.79 -6.47
N THR A 15 8.15 -10.69 -7.44
CA THR A 15 8.18 -10.35 -8.87
C THR A 15 6.79 -10.18 -9.49
N ASP A 16 5.73 -10.84 -8.96
CA ASP A 16 4.38 -10.83 -9.57
C ASP A 16 3.41 -9.88 -8.85
N MET A 17 3.91 -8.69 -8.46
CA MET A 17 3.12 -7.70 -7.73
C MET A 17 2.72 -6.56 -8.67
N VAL A 18 1.42 -6.39 -8.86
CA VAL A 18 0.86 -5.26 -9.61
C VAL A 18 0.27 -4.26 -8.64
N CYS A 19 0.73 -3.02 -8.73
CA CYS A 19 0.24 -1.93 -7.91
C CYS A 19 -0.90 -1.20 -8.63
N SER A 20 -1.91 -0.72 -7.91
CA SER A 20 -2.96 0.14 -8.45
C SER A 20 -3.23 1.27 -7.47
N ILE A 21 -3.30 2.52 -7.94
CA ILE A 21 -3.68 3.66 -7.11
C ILE A 21 -5.12 3.98 -7.43
N ASN A 22 -5.92 4.09 -6.38
CA ASN A 22 -7.25 4.61 -6.46
C ASN A 22 -7.19 6.10 -6.12
N VAL A 23 -7.22 6.94 -7.17
CA VAL A 23 -7.36 8.38 -6.99
C VAL A 23 -8.85 8.68 -6.82
N PRO A 24 -9.25 9.45 -5.79
CA PRO A 24 -10.65 9.87 -5.67
C PRO A 24 -11.07 10.59 -6.96
N ASN A 25 -12.13 10.08 -7.61
CA ASN A 25 -12.73 10.54 -8.88
C ASN A 25 -12.15 10.00 -10.21
N VAL A 26 -11.00 9.34 -10.24
CA VAL A 26 -10.39 8.84 -11.51
C VAL A 26 -10.48 7.30 -11.64
N GLY A 27 -10.72 6.59 -10.53
CA GLY A 27 -10.79 5.13 -10.52
C GLY A 27 -9.41 4.47 -10.35
N PRO A 28 -9.34 3.13 -10.35
CA PRO A 28 -8.09 2.41 -10.14
C PRO A 28 -7.20 2.48 -11.38
N VAL A 29 -6.14 3.29 -11.31
CA VAL A 29 -5.08 3.29 -12.32
C VAL A 29 -4.10 2.20 -11.94
N VAL A 30 -3.85 1.26 -12.84
CA VAL A 30 -2.86 0.21 -12.63
C VAL A 30 -1.48 0.79 -12.88
N PHE A 31 -0.65 0.76 -11.85
CA PHE A 31 0.76 1.09 -11.89
C PHE A 31 1.54 -0.15 -12.28
N GLY A 32 2.73 0.07 -12.83
CA GLY A 32 3.61 -1.01 -13.26
C GLY A 32 4.01 -1.96 -12.13
N GLU A 33 4.96 -2.83 -12.45
CA GLU A 33 5.43 -3.88 -11.56
C GLU A 33 6.08 -3.27 -10.30
N LEU A 34 5.53 -3.63 -9.14
CA LEU A 34 6.11 -3.32 -7.85
C LEU A 34 7.21 -4.35 -7.56
N SER A 35 8.43 -3.90 -7.38
CA SER A 35 9.58 -4.77 -7.06
C SER A 35 9.67 -5.07 -5.57
N GLN A 36 9.42 -4.05 -4.73
CA GLN A 36 9.53 -4.18 -3.29
C GLN A 36 8.47 -3.37 -2.57
N ILE A 37 7.86 -3.96 -1.56
CA ILE A 37 7.10 -3.25 -0.53
C ILE A 37 7.68 -3.61 0.83
N SER A 38 7.93 -2.59 1.65
CA SER A 38 8.24 -2.77 3.06
C SER A 38 7.48 -1.72 3.84
N TYR A 39 6.70 -2.13 4.84
CA TYR A 39 6.00 -1.22 5.74
C TYR A 39 6.25 -1.62 7.19
N SER A 40 6.26 -0.62 8.05
CA SER A 40 6.41 -0.74 9.49
C SER A 40 5.24 -0.02 10.17
N VAL A 41 4.58 -0.74 11.07
CA VAL A 41 3.55 -0.18 11.93
C VAL A 41 4.15 0.02 13.31
N TYR A 42 4.59 1.24 13.58
CA TYR A 42 5.11 1.61 14.89
C TYR A 42 3.97 2.10 15.77
N ARG A 43 3.92 1.58 17.00
CA ARG A 43 3.05 2.10 18.05
C ARG A 43 3.84 2.23 19.33
N GLU A 44 3.84 3.43 19.88
CA GLU A 44 4.44 3.68 21.19
C GLU A 44 3.66 2.91 22.27
N LYS A 45 4.39 2.16 23.10
CA LYS A 45 3.83 1.38 24.22
C LYS A 45 4.60 1.67 25.49
N VAL A 46 3.95 2.37 26.41
CA VAL A 46 4.48 2.66 27.75
C VAL A 46 3.97 1.61 28.74
N PRO A 47 4.82 0.98 29.56
CA PRO A 47 4.38 0.00 30.55
C PRO A 47 3.67 0.70 31.72
N VAL A 48 2.48 0.21 32.07
CA VAL A 48 1.74 0.67 33.25
C VAL A 48 2.17 -0.17 34.45
N ARG A 49 2.79 0.49 35.43
CA ARG A 49 3.24 -0.09 36.69
C ARG A 49 2.29 0.30 37.81
N THR A 50 2.11 -0.59 38.78
CA THR A 50 1.29 -0.35 39.97
C THR A 50 2.16 -0.45 41.21
N LEU A 51 1.89 0.37 42.23
CA LEU A 51 2.61 0.31 43.50
C LEU A 51 2.49 -1.09 44.12
N GLY A 52 3.59 -1.61 44.67
CA GLY A 52 3.63 -2.91 45.36
C GLY A 52 3.79 -4.13 44.46
N ARG A 53 3.95 -3.97 43.14
CA ARG A 53 4.25 -5.09 42.21
C ARG A 53 5.48 -4.77 41.38
N ILE A 54 6.40 -5.73 41.30
CA ILE A 54 7.63 -5.62 40.49
C ILE A 54 7.31 -5.76 39.00
N SER A 55 6.31 -6.58 38.67
CA SER A 55 5.85 -6.79 37.29
C SER A 55 4.90 -5.68 36.82
N MET A 56 4.95 -5.38 35.52
CA MET A 56 4.00 -4.47 34.86
C MET A 56 2.60 -5.11 34.79
N LYS A 57 1.55 -4.28 34.82
CA LYS A 57 0.16 -4.74 34.69
C LYS A 57 -0.32 -4.74 33.23
N GLY A 58 0.28 -3.92 32.39
CA GLY A 58 -0.07 -3.82 30.98
C GLY A 58 0.71 -2.72 30.26
N TYR A 59 0.27 -2.40 29.04
CA TYR A 59 0.85 -1.35 28.20
C TYR A 59 -0.23 -0.36 27.77
N THR A 60 0.13 0.91 27.68
CA THR A 60 -0.71 1.95 27.08
C THR A 60 -0.76 1.77 25.56
N ARG A 61 -1.90 2.12 24.94
CA ARG A 61 -2.04 2.22 23.49
C ARG A 61 -1.73 3.65 23.06
N GLY A 62 -0.46 3.92 22.73
CA GLY A 62 -0.03 5.22 22.20
C GLY A 62 -0.42 5.41 20.73
N MET A 63 0.09 6.50 20.14
CA MET A 63 -0.11 6.84 18.74
C MET A 63 0.45 5.76 17.80
N ARG A 64 -0.23 5.57 16.65
CA ARG A 64 0.18 4.64 15.60
C ARG A 64 0.73 5.44 14.43
N THR A 65 1.95 5.12 14.01
CA THR A 65 2.57 5.64 12.79
C THR A 65 2.79 4.47 11.84
N ILE A 66 2.31 4.60 10.62
CA ILE A 66 2.57 3.65 9.54
C ILE A 66 3.49 4.35 8.56
N THR A 67 4.64 3.75 8.32
CA THR A 67 5.64 4.24 7.37
C THR A 67 6.21 3.08 6.58
N GLY A 68 6.68 3.34 5.38
CA GLY A 68 7.26 2.30 4.55
C GLY A 68 7.93 2.84 3.30
N ILE A 69 8.45 1.89 2.52
CA ILE A 69 9.00 2.11 1.20
C ILE A 69 8.21 1.33 0.15
N LEU A 70 7.98 1.98 -0.99
CA LEU A 70 7.47 1.37 -2.22
C LEU A 70 8.56 1.48 -3.27
N GLY A 71 9.09 0.33 -3.71
CA GLY A 71 10.06 0.21 -4.78
C GLY A 71 9.39 -0.23 -6.07
N PHE A 72 9.46 0.60 -7.09
CA PHE A 72 8.95 0.30 -8.43
C PHE A 72 10.08 0.10 -9.41
N THR A 73 9.96 -0.92 -10.25
CA THR A 73 10.84 -1.07 -11.41
C THR A 73 10.33 -0.15 -12.51
N THR A 74 11.12 0.85 -12.87
CA THR A 74 10.78 1.84 -13.88
C THR A 74 11.72 1.70 -15.06
N PHE A 75 11.19 1.65 -16.29
CA PHE A 75 12.02 1.54 -17.49
C PHE A 75 12.25 2.86 -18.23
N ASP A 76 11.35 3.85 -18.07
CA ASP A 76 11.26 4.95 -19.04
C ASP A 76 10.93 6.30 -18.39
N GLU A 77 9.85 6.38 -17.60
CA GLU A 77 9.44 7.60 -16.90
C GLU A 77 8.94 7.24 -15.50
N SER A 78 9.20 8.09 -14.50
CA SER A 78 8.63 7.89 -13.17
C SER A 78 7.12 7.79 -13.29
N ILE A 79 6.61 6.71 -12.73
CA ILE A 79 5.23 6.23 -12.84
C ILE A 79 4.19 7.30 -12.43
N VAL A 80 4.60 8.21 -11.54
CA VAL A 80 3.89 9.40 -11.08
C VAL A 80 3.54 10.34 -12.24
N TYR A 81 4.50 10.64 -13.13
CA TYR A 81 4.26 11.51 -14.29
C TYR A 81 3.29 10.89 -15.29
N ARG A 82 3.27 9.56 -15.44
CA ARG A 82 2.30 8.87 -16.30
C ARG A 82 0.87 9.06 -15.81
N CYS A 83 0.64 8.95 -14.50
CA CYS A 83 -0.68 9.18 -13.90
C CYS A 83 -1.09 10.65 -13.90
N LEU A 84 -0.15 11.57 -13.64
CA LEU A 84 -0.41 13.02 -13.70
C LEU A 84 -0.70 13.49 -15.13
N LYS A 85 -0.19 12.81 -16.15
CA LYS A 85 -0.47 13.11 -17.57
C LYS A 85 -1.94 12.90 -17.93
N ASP A 86 -2.59 11.89 -17.33
CA ASP A 86 -4.02 11.65 -17.52
C ASP A 86 -4.91 12.66 -16.76
N ILE A 87 -4.37 13.30 -15.72
CA ILE A 87 -5.02 14.37 -14.94
C ILE A 87 -4.64 15.76 -15.50
N LYS A 88 -3.86 15.83 -16.58
CA LYS A 88 -3.20 17.05 -17.05
C LYS A 88 -4.09 17.93 -17.93
N ASP A 89 -5.00 18.66 -17.29
CA ASP A 89 -5.58 19.90 -17.87
C ASP A 89 -4.98 21.17 -17.22
N ALA A 90 -4.13 21.04 -16.18
CA ALA A 90 -3.66 22.16 -15.36
C ALA A 90 -2.21 22.62 -15.58
N GLY A 91 -1.40 21.95 -16.42
CA GLY A 91 -0.08 22.46 -16.81
C GLY A 91 1.03 22.51 -15.75
N TYR A 92 0.78 22.11 -14.49
CA TYR A 92 1.80 22.09 -13.44
C TYR A 92 2.55 20.76 -13.38
N ARG A 93 3.89 20.83 -13.22
CA ARG A 93 4.75 19.67 -12.97
C ARG A 93 4.80 19.42 -11.46
N MET A 94 3.79 18.72 -10.93
CA MET A 94 3.74 18.38 -9.51
C MET A 94 4.72 17.25 -9.21
N LEU A 95 5.46 17.40 -8.12
CA LEU A 95 6.27 16.34 -7.53
C LEU A 95 5.37 15.42 -6.68
N MET A 96 5.88 14.24 -6.31
CA MET A 96 5.08 13.24 -5.60
C MET A 96 4.69 13.67 -4.18
N ASP A 97 5.49 14.50 -3.53
CA ASP A 97 5.19 15.08 -2.22
C ASP A 97 4.05 16.12 -2.28
N GLU A 98 3.80 16.72 -3.45
CA GLU A 98 2.71 17.66 -3.67
C GLU A 98 1.38 16.96 -4.02
N MET A 99 1.41 15.65 -4.30
CA MET A 99 0.20 14.91 -4.63
C MET A 99 -0.74 14.82 -3.42
N PRO A 100 -2.06 14.97 -3.64
CA PRO A 100 -3.03 14.69 -2.59
C PRO A 100 -2.95 13.22 -2.19
N GLN A 101 -3.36 12.95 -0.95
CA GLN A 101 -3.31 11.59 -0.41
C GLN A 101 -4.13 10.63 -1.28
N PHE A 102 -3.54 9.48 -1.57
CA PHE A 102 -4.13 8.48 -2.44
C PHE A 102 -4.07 7.09 -1.80
N ASP A 103 -4.88 6.18 -2.31
CA ASP A 103 -4.93 4.81 -1.80
C ASP A 103 -4.20 3.87 -2.75
N VAL A 104 -3.32 3.02 -2.21
CA VAL A 104 -2.54 2.04 -2.97
C VAL A 104 -3.11 0.65 -2.72
N THR A 105 -3.49 -0.06 -3.77
CA THR A 105 -3.86 -1.47 -3.71
C THR A 105 -2.89 -2.31 -4.52
N ILE A 106 -2.24 -3.26 -3.84
CA ILE A 106 -1.29 -4.20 -4.41
C ILE A 106 -2.00 -5.52 -4.59
N SER A 107 -2.03 -5.99 -5.83
CA SER A 107 -2.54 -7.29 -6.21
C SER A 107 -1.36 -8.23 -6.48
N MET A 108 -1.36 -9.36 -5.80
CA MET A 108 -0.36 -10.40 -5.94
C MET A 108 -1.05 -11.64 -6.49
N ALA A 109 -0.44 -12.28 -7.49
CA ALA A 109 -0.86 -13.59 -7.96
C ALA A 109 0.32 -14.54 -7.80
N ASN A 110 0.08 -15.77 -7.33
CA ASN A 110 1.09 -16.81 -7.37
C ASN A 110 0.87 -17.76 -8.55
N GLU A 111 1.91 -18.50 -8.91
CA GLU A 111 1.91 -19.49 -10.00
C GLU A 111 0.88 -20.62 -9.79
N PHE A 112 0.46 -20.86 -8.55
CA PHE A 112 -0.56 -21.84 -8.19
C PHE A 112 -2.00 -21.29 -8.25
N GLY A 113 -2.19 -20.08 -8.80
CA GLY A 113 -3.50 -19.46 -9.04
C GLY A 113 -4.13 -18.78 -7.81
N ALA A 114 -3.45 -18.73 -6.67
CA ALA A 114 -3.89 -17.98 -5.51
C ALA A 114 -3.62 -16.49 -5.72
N LYS A 115 -4.68 -15.68 -5.62
CA LYS A 115 -4.61 -14.22 -5.67
C LYS A 115 -4.71 -13.65 -4.25
N SER A 116 -3.89 -12.67 -3.93
CA SER A 116 -4.00 -11.89 -2.70
C SER A 116 -4.00 -10.42 -3.01
N LYS A 117 -4.63 -9.65 -2.12
CA LYS A 117 -4.60 -8.20 -2.17
C LYS A 117 -4.12 -7.63 -0.85
N MET A 118 -3.45 -6.50 -0.94
CA MET A 118 -3.08 -5.64 0.17
C MET A 118 -3.48 -4.22 -0.21
N SER A 119 -4.03 -3.45 0.72
CA SER A 119 -4.44 -2.08 0.46
C SER A 119 -3.88 -1.17 1.55
N ILE A 120 -3.27 -0.06 1.15
CA ILE A 120 -2.72 0.99 2.01
C ILE A 120 -3.53 2.25 1.74
N TYR A 121 -4.10 2.82 2.79
CA TYR A 121 -5.02 3.95 2.68
C TYR A 121 -4.39 5.24 3.14
N GLY A 122 -4.70 6.32 2.42
CA GLY A 122 -4.22 7.67 2.70
C GLY A 122 -2.70 7.75 2.70
N VAL A 123 -2.09 7.26 1.63
CA VAL A 123 -0.64 7.31 1.38
C VAL A 123 -0.27 8.74 1.03
N SER A 124 0.74 9.26 1.74
CA SER A 124 1.39 10.54 1.45
C SER A 124 2.88 10.29 1.42
N THR A 125 3.52 10.58 0.29
CA THR A 125 4.98 10.47 0.17
C THR A 125 5.66 11.73 0.62
N TYR A 126 6.86 11.58 1.14
CA TYR A 126 7.70 12.69 1.59
C TYR A 126 9.12 12.62 1.03
N THR A 127 9.53 11.48 0.49
CA THR A 127 10.85 11.31 -0.13
C THR A 127 10.73 10.38 -1.32
N GLU A 128 11.37 10.78 -2.42
CA GLU A 128 11.54 10.01 -3.64
C GLU A 128 13.03 9.85 -3.89
N GLY A 129 13.46 8.62 -4.16
CA GLY A 129 14.82 8.28 -4.53
C GLY A 129 14.82 7.41 -5.79
N MET A 130 15.69 7.73 -6.73
CA MET A 130 15.90 6.93 -7.94
C MET A 130 17.27 6.27 -7.87
N VAL A 131 17.31 4.95 -8.03
CA VAL A 131 18.53 4.17 -8.13
C VAL A 131 18.69 3.73 -9.57
N MET A 132 19.72 4.25 -10.22
CA MET A 132 20.13 3.88 -11.57
C MET A 132 21.56 3.35 -11.48
N SER A 133 21.75 2.10 -11.88
CA SER A 133 23.05 1.43 -11.88
C SER A 133 23.45 1.09 -13.32
N VAL A 134 24.75 1.04 -13.60
CA VAL A 134 25.28 0.51 -14.87
C VAL A 134 25.31 -1.01 -14.88
N ASP A 135 25.28 -1.63 -13.70
CA ASP A 135 25.35 -3.08 -13.54
C ASP A 135 23.97 -3.74 -13.60
N ASP A 136 22.90 -3.00 -13.27
CA ASP A 136 21.52 -3.49 -13.28
C ASP A 136 20.76 -2.95 -14.50
N ILE A 137 20.06 -3.85 -15.20
CA ILE A 137 19.19 -3.47 -16.34
C ILE A 137 17.92 -2.74 -15.90
N MET A 138 17.58 -2.81 -14.60
CA MET A 138 16.36 -2.28 -14.03
C MET A 138 16.67 -0.98 -13.28
N THR A 139 15.95 0.10 -13.59
CA THR A 139 15.99 1.30 -12.76
C THR A 139 14.91 1.20 -11.69
N GLN A 140 15.25 1.55 -10.45
CA GLN A 140 14.33 1.45 -9.33
C GLN A 140 13.99 2.83 -8.77
N ASN A 141 12.70 3.15 -8.71
CA ASN A 141 12.20 4.32 -7.99
C ASN A 141 11.67 3.88 -6.62
N VAL A 142 12.23 4.44 -5.56
CA VAL A 142 11.89 4.16 -4.17
C VAL A 142 11.17 5.37 -3.58
N TYR A 143 9.95 5.15 -3.13
CA TYR A 143 9.13 6.16 -2.49
C TYR A 143 8.96 5.84 -1.01
N GLU A 144 9.32 6.78 -0.14
CA GLU A 144 9.04 6.69 1.28
C GLU A 144 7.73 7.38 1.61
N PHE A 145 6.86 6.70 2.37
CA PHE A 145 5.51 7.16 2.63
C PHE A 145 5.11 7.10 4.10
N TYR A 146 4.14 7.95 4.44
CA TYR A 146 3.27 7.79 5.59
C TYR A 146 1.89 7.32 5.12
N ALA A 147 1.26 6.44 5.91
CA ALA A 147 -0.09 5.96 5.65
C ALA A 147 -1.00 6.12 6.87
N ARG A 148 -2.30 6.29 6.60
CA ARG A 148 -3.32 6.38 7.66
C ARG A 148 -3.71 5.00 8.18
N ASP A 149 -3.90 4.06 7.27
CA ASP A 149 -4.24 2.69 7.61
C ASP A 149 -3.71 1.69 6.58
N ILE A 150 -3.64 0.43 6.98
CA ILE A 150 -3.22 -0.67 6.12
C ILE A 150 -4.09 -1.89 6.36
N ASP A 151 -4.62 -2.43 5.26
CA ASP A 151 -5.19 -3.77 5.23
C ASP A 151 -4.06 -4.77 4.94
N PRO A 152 -3.76 -5.69 5.88
CA PRO A 152 -2.74 -6.70 5.66
C PRO A 152 -3.13 -7.63 4.51
N ILE A 153 -2.17 -8.40 4.02
CA ILE A 153 -2.37 -9.32 2.89
C ILE A 153 -3.54 -10.24 3.20
N GLN A 154 -4.57 -10.15 2.38
CA GLN A 154 -5.72 -11.03 2.43
C GLN A 154 -5.79 -11.83 1.14
N ARG A 155 -6.04 -13.13 1.29
CA ARG A 155 -6.35 -13.99 0.14
C ARG A 155 -7.68 -13.56 -0.44
N THR A 156 -7.66 -13.22 -1.71
CA THR A 156 -8.87 -12.95 -2.46
C THR A 156 -9.41 -14.29 -2.92
N ASN A 157 -10.22 -14.93 -2.08
CA ASN A 157 -11.15 -15.92 -2.56
C ASN A 157 -12.20 -15.15 -3.38
N GLU A 158 -12.25 -15.40 -4.69
CA GLU A 158 -13.23 -14.82 -5.60
C GLU A 158 -14.65 -15.21 -5.12
N GLU A 159 -15.25 -14.45 -4.19
CA GLU A 159 -16.68 -14.48 -3.82
C GLU A 159 -17.06 -13.51 -2.67
N ARG A 160 -16.63 -12.25 -2.73
CA ARG A 160 -17.35 -11.18 -1.98
C ARG A 160 -17.79 -10.09 -2.95
N LYS A 161 -19.04 -10.20 -3.40
CA LYS A 161 -19.78 -9.14 -4.10
C LYS A 161 -19.60 -7.82 -3.36
N VAL A 162 -18.97 -6.86 -4.01
CA VAL A 162 -18.91 -5.46 -3.57
C VAL A 162 -20.34 -4.94 -3.54
N LYS A 163 -20.90 -4.71 -2.35
CA LYS A 163 -22.14 -3.95 -2.21
C LYS A 163 -21.80 -2.50 -2.53
N HIS A 164 -22.10 -2.07 -3.75
CA HIS A 164 -22.21 -0.65 -4.07
C HIS A 164 -23.46 -0.14 -3.36
N SER A 165 -23.29 0.51 -2.20
CA SER A 165 -24.36 1.28 -1.58
C SER A 165 -24.45 2.62 -2.29
N THR A 166 -25.30 2.71 -3.32
CA THR A 166 -25.76 3.98 -3.85
C THR A 166 -26.67 4.62 -2.79
N GLN A 167 -26.14 5.46 -1.91
CA GLN A 167 -26.96 6.38 -1.11
C GLN A 167 -27.20 7.65 -1.93
N GLY A 168 -28.16 7.57 -2.84
CA GLY A 168 -28.90 8.73 -3.31
C GLY A 168 -30.17 8.85 -2.48
N GLY A 169 -30.35 9.95 -1.77
CA GLY A 169 -31.57 10.20 -0.99
C GLY A 169 -31.43 11.36 -0.02
N VAL A 170 -31.70 12.57 -0.52
CA VAL A 170 -31.99 13.78 0.25
C VAL A 170 -33.04 13.48 1.32
N VAL A 171 -32.79 13.87 2.58
CA VAL A 171 -33.87 14.30 3.48
C VAL A 171 -33.38 15.51 4.28
N LEU A 172 -33.99 16.65 3.97
CA LEU A 172 -34.09 17.83 4.81
C LEU A 172 -34.83 17.48 6.12
N LEU A 173 -34.22 17.88 7.24
CA LEU A 173 -34.78 18.60 8.42
C LEU A 173 -33.88 18.33 9.63
#